data_AF-A0A8B9J499-F1
#
_entry.id   AF-A0A8B9J499-F1
#
_cell.length_a   1.000
_cell.length_b   1.000
_cell.length_c   1.000
_cell.angle_alpha   90.00
_cell.angle_beta   90.00
_cell.angle_gamma   90.00
#
_symmetry.space_group_name_H-M   'P 1'
#
loop_
_entity.id
_entity.type
_entity.pdbx_description
1 polymer ?
#
loop_
_entity_poly.entity_id
_entity_poly.type
_entity_poly.pdbx_seq_one_letter_code
_entity_poly.pdbx_strand_id
1 'polypeptide(L)'
;MSRLINHCTDDQLLIINLSFALGSTIESETKGIWMWCVPHPNKPDHTLVLLDTEGLGDVHKGNEKHDTWIFCLAVLLSSTLVYNSLGVIDNMALEKLHYVTKLTEKIKVKAHMNDDYDDSAEFMRIFPSFIWAVRDFTLELKRGDQTITADEYLEGALKLKKGYSANVENFNLPRRFLRHFFAERRCFVFPRPADVPDLKNMEKLPEEKLDPLFLQQSKEFCKHVHSSAKPKTVPGGRTVIGSGQ
;
A
#
# COMPACT_ATOMS: atom_id res chain seq x y z
N MET A 1 -2.82 3.17 -7.50
CA MET A 1 -1.45 3.51 -7.04
C MET A 1 -0.74 4.38 -8.08
N SER A 2 -1.06 4.15 -9.35
CA SER A 2 -0.72 4.91 -10.55
C SER A 2 -0.50 6.43 -10.39
N ARG A 3 -1.36 7.20 -9.70
CA ARG A 3 -1.16 8.68 -9.57
C ARG A 3 0.04 9.14 -8.74
N LEU A 4 0.67 8.28 -7.94
CA LEU A 4 1.82 8.64 -7.08
C LEU A 4 3.14 8.66 -7.84
N ILE A 5 3.20 7.93 -8.94
CA ILE A 5 4.45 7.38 -9.43
C ILE A 5 4.68 7.76 -10.89
N ASN A 6 4.13 8.91 -11.30
CA ASN A 6 4.11 9.33 -12.69
C ASN A 6 5.21 10.33 -13.07
N HIS A 7 6.12 10.69 -12.16
CA HIS A 7 7.17 11.67 -12.43
C HIS A 7 8.46 11.36 -11.68
N CYS A 8 9.32 10.58 -12.32
CA CYS A 8 10.71 10.42 -11.96
C CYS A 8 11.53 9.99 -13.20
N THR A 9 12.47 10.84 -13.64
CA THR A 9 13.18 10.77 -14.94
C THR A 9 14.56 10.10 -14.95
N ASP A 10 15.02 9.43 -13.89
CA ASP A 10 16.21 8.56 -14.02
C ASP A 10 15.80 7.22 -14.68
N ASP A 11 16.53 6.76 -15.70
CA ASP A 11 16.24 5.60 -16.58
C ASP A 11 15.88 4.27 -15.88
N GLN A 12 16.05 4.16 -14.56
CA GLN A 12 15.68 3.00 -13.74
C GLN A 12 14.34 3.15 -12.97
N LEU A 13 13.78 4.36 -12.94
CA LEU A 13 12.51 4.74 -12.28
C LEU A 13 11.34 4.90 -13.27
N LEU A 14 11.65 4.90 -14.57
CA LEU A 14 10.72 5.02 -15.71
C LEU A 14 9.66 3.91 -15.80
N ILE A 15 9.83 2.80 -15.07
CA ILE A 15 8.97 1.61 -15.16
C ILE A 15 7.54 1.87 -14.66
N ILE A 16 7.36 2.80 -13.71
CA ILE A 16 6.05 3.03 -13.08
C ILE A 16 5.28 4.18 -13.79
N ASN A 17 5.99 5.02 -14.55
CA ASN A 17 5.42 6.15 -15.30
C ASN A 17 4.49 5.74 -16.47
N LEU A 18 4.60 4.51 -16.97
CA LEU A 18 4.00 4.08 -18.25
C LEU A 18 2.96 2.96 -18.13
N SER A 19 2.73 2.42 -16.93
CA SER A 19 2.22 1.05 -16.81
C SER A 19 0.71 0.92 -16.53
N PHE A 20 0.05 1.95 -16.00
CA PHE A 20 -1.40 1.90 -15.69
C PHE A 20 -2.09 3.23 -16.01
N ALA A 21 -3.19 3.17 -16.76
CA ALA A 21 -3.99 4.34 -17.12
C ALA A 21 -4.53 5.06 -15.87
N LEU A 22 -4.38 6.38 -15.81
CA LEU A 22 -5.01 7.21 -14.80
C LEU A 22 -6.45 7.53 -15.18
N GLY A 23 -7.40 7.18 -14.32
CA GLY A 23 -8.76 7.69 -14.44
C GLY A 23 -8.81 9.19 -14.35
N SER A 24 -9.42 9.83 -15.34
CA SER A 24 -9.70 11.27 -15.35
C SER A 24 -11.15 11.59 -15.00
N THR A 25 -11.97 10.56 -14.79
CA THR A 25 -13.42 10.66 -14.52
C THR A 25 -13.76 10.09 -13.15
N ILE A 26 -15.05 10.15 -12.77
CA ILE A 26 -15.57 9.55 -11.54
C ILE A 26 -15.66 8.01 -11.63
N GLU A 27 -15.55 7.45 -12.83
CA GLU A 27 -15.56 6.01 -13.05
C GLU A 27 -14.16 5.43 -12.80
N SER A 28 -14.12 4.23 -12.23
CA SER A 28 -12.86 3.52 -12.04
C SER A 28 -12.34 2.94 -13.37
N GLU A 29 -11.12 3.32 -13.75
CA GLU A 29 -10.45 2.79 -14.96
C GLU A 29 -9.89 1.39 -14.74
N THR A 30 -9.13 1.20 -13.64
CA THR A 30 -8.61 -0.12 -13.29
C THR A 30 -9.76 -0.98 -12.80
N LYS A 31 -10.10 -2.02 -13.57
CA LYS A 31 -11.04 -3.07 -13.16
C LYS A 31 -10.28 -4.34 -12.76
N GLY A 32 -10.51 -4.86 -11.56
CA GLY A 32 -9.81 -6.04 -11.04
C GLY A 32 -8.37 -5.76 -10.57
N ILE A 33 -7.43 -6.66 -10.91
CA ILE A 33 -6.01 -6.54 -10.59
C ILE A 33 -5.23 -6.60 -11.90
N TRP A 34 -4.45 -5.57 -12.18
CA TRP A 34 -3.55 -5.52 -13.32
C TRP A 34 -2.14 -5.84 -12.87
N MET A 35 -1.44 -6.63 -13.67
CA MET A 35 -0.09 -7.08 -13.38
C MET A 35 0.87 -6.58 -14.45
N TRP A 36 1.99 -6.03 -14.02
CA TRP A 36 3.08 -5.63 -14.89
C TRP A 36 4.39 -6.22 -14.39
N CYS A 37 5.10 -6.94 -15.25
CA CYS A 37 6.36 -7.59 -14.92
C CYS A 37 7.52 -6.85 -15.61
N VAL A 38 8.54 -6.50 -14.84
CA VAL A 38 9.77 -5.87 -15.34
C VAL A 38 11.01 -6.47 -14.67
N PRO A 39 12.20 -6.35 -15.28
CA PRO A 39 13.46 -6.59 -14.57
C PRO A 39 13.54 -5.72 -13.31
N HIS A 40 13.99 -6.30 -12.19
CA HIS A 40 14.14 -5.55 -10.96
C HIS A 40 15.35 -4.60 -11.06
N PRO A 41 15.18 -3.28 -10.83
CA PRO A 41 16.22 -2.29 -11.12
C PRO A 41 17.51 -2.50 -10.32
N ASN A 42 17.39 -2.97 -9.07
CA ASN A 42 18.55 -3.19 -8.19
C ASN A 42 18.96 -4.68 -8.04
N LYS A 43 18.28 -5.62 -8.71
CA LYS A 43 18.47 -7.07 -8.50
C LYS A 43 18.44 -7.79 -9.85
N PRO A 44 19.59 -8.01 -10.51
CA PRO A 44 19.66 -8.47 -11.90
C PRO A 44 18.89 -9.76 -12.19
N ASP A 45 18.88 -10.71 -11.25
CA ASP A 45 18.22 -12.02 -11.43
C ASP A 45 16.78 -12.07 -10.90
N HIS A 46 16.15 -10.91 -10.68
CA HIS A 46 14.81 -10.83 -10.12
C HIS A 46 13.86 -10.08 -11.05
N THR A 47 12.60 -10.48 -11.03
CA THR A 47 11.50 -9.75 -11.66
C THR A 47 10.76 -8.93 -10.60
N LEU A 48 10.61 -7.63 -10.85
CA LEU A 48 9.67 -6.79 -10.10
C LEU A 48 8.28 -6.96 -10.73
N VAL A 49 7.33 -7.43 -9.92
CA VAL A 49 5.93 -7.57 -10.33
C VAL A 49 5.12 -6.47 -9.66
N LEU A 50 4.59 -5.55 -10.45
CA LEU A 50 3.73 -4.47 -10.01
C LEU A 50 2.27 -4.92 -10.16
N LEU A 51 1.51 -4.84 -9.06
CA LEU A 51 0.08 -5.15 -9.03
C LEU A 51 -0.68 -3.85 -8.76
N ASP A 52 -1.31 -3.27 -9.78
CA ASP A 52 -2.24 -2.15 -9.58
C ASP A 52 -3.66 -2.71 -9.47
N THR A 53 -4.32 -2.34 -8.39
CA THR A 53 -5.66 -2.84 -8.07
C THR A 53 -6.69 -1.77 -8.35
N GLU A 54 -7.89 -2.21 -8.69
CA GLU A 54 -9.09 -1.37 -8.65
C GLU A 54 -9.20 -0.62 -7.31
N GLY A 55 -9.65 0.63 -7.40
CA GLY A 55 -9.86 1.50 -6.23
C GLY A 55 -11.03 1.01 -5.39
N LEU A 56 -10.87 1.02 -4.07
CA LEU A 56 -11.93 0.63 -3.15
C LEU A 56 -12.98 1.75 -3.02
N GLY A 57 -14.26 1.46 -3.23
CA GLY A 57 -15.35 2.40 -2.99
C GLY A 57 -15.86 3.16 -4.21
N ASP A 58 -15.83 2.54 -5.39
CA ASP A 58 -16.59 3.05 -6.54
C ASP A 58 -18.09 3.05 -6.20
N VAL A 59 -18.65 4.25 -6.10
CA VAL A 59 -20.02 4.52 -5.65
C VAL A 59 -21.07 3.89 -6.58
N HIS A 60 -20.70 3.64 -7.85
CA HIS A 60 -21.59 3.03 -8.83
C HIS A 60 -21.56 1.51 -8.83
N LYS A 61 -20.58 0.88 -8.14
CA LYS A 61 -20.38 -0.57 -8.21
C LYS A 61 -21.22 -1.38 -7.22
N GLY A 62 -21.79 -0.75 -6.19
CA GLY A 62 -22.79 -1.38 -5.29
C GLY A 62 -22.36 -2.70 -4.61
N ASN A 63 -21.11 -3.14 -4.75
CA ASN A 63 -20.66 -4.47 -4.37
C ASN A 63 -19.35 -4.41 -3.58
N GLU A 64 -19.44 -3.96 -2.34
CA GLU A 64 -18.33 -3.90 -1.37
C GLU A 64 -17.59 -5.24 -1.19
N LYS A 65 -18.24 -6.37 -1.49
CA LYS A 65 -17.61 -7.70 -1.43
C LYS A 65 -16.52 -7.86 -2.49
N HIS A 66 -16.70 -7.28 -3.69
CA HIS A 66 -15.72 -7.38 -4.77
C HIS A 66 -14.41 -6.68 -4.40
N ASP A 67 -14.50 -5.42 -3.98
CA ASP A 67 -13.39 -4.60 -3.49
C ASP A 67 -12.61 -5.29 -2.35
N THR A 68 -13.36 -5.91 -1.43
CA THR A 68 -12.78 -6.65 -0.32
C THR A 68 -11.96 -7.86 -0.81
N TRP A 69 -12.46 -8.61 -1.80
CA TRP A 69 -11.74 -9.75 -2.39
C TRP A 69 -10.49 -9.32 -3.16
N ILE A 70 -10.58 -8.26 -3.97
CA ILE A 70 -9.42 -7.69 -4.67
C ILE A 70 -8.33 -7.33 -3.67
N PHE A 71 -8.69 -6.66 -2.57
CA PHE A 71 -7.72 -6.29 -1.55
C PHE A 71 -7.14 -7.52 -0.83
N CYS A 72 -7.94 -8.52 -0.48
CA CYS A 72 -7.43 -9.76 0.11
C CYS A 72 -6.38 -10.42 -0.81
N LEU A 73 -6.66 -10.50 -2.11
CA LEU A 73 -5.73 -11.03 -3.10
C LEU A 73 -4.46 -10.18 -3.19
N ALA A 74 -4.57 -8.84 -3.17
CA ALA A 74 -3.41 -7.95 -3.16
C ALA A 74 -2.50 -8.20 -1.95
N VAL A 75 -3.07 -8.39 -0.75
CA VAL A 75 -2.30 -8.74 0.46
C VAL A 75 -1.60 -10.09 0.29
N LEU A 76 -2.31 -11.11 -0.21
CA LEU A 76 -1.77 -12.47 -0.34
C LEU A 76 -0.70 -12.58 -1.43
N LEU A 77 -0.83 -11.86 -2.54
CA LEU A 77 0.06 -11.95 -3.69
C LEU A 77 1.31 -11.06 -3.54
N SER A 78 1.22 -9.94 -2.82
CA SER A 78 2.33 -9.00 -2.70
C SER A 78 3.40 -9.43 -1.68
N SER A 79 4.65 -9.04 -1.91
CA SER A 79 5.71 -9.02 -0.88
C SER A 79 5.76 -7.68 -0.13
N THR A 80 5.31 -6.61 -0.79
CA THR A 80 5.10 -5.29 -0.21
C THR A 80 3.74 -4.76 -0.64
N LEU A 81 2.89 -4.40 0.32
CA LEU A 81 1.59 -3.81 0.11
C LEU A 81 1.68 -2.30 0.30
N VAL A 82 1.37 -1.54 -0.76
CA VAL A 82 1.27 -0.08 -0.69
C VAL A 82 -0.21 0.30 -0.56
N TYR A 83 -0.60 0.83 0.59
CA TYR A 83 -1.93 1.36 0.81
C TYR A 83 -1.93 2.88 0.58
N ASN A 84 -2.67 3.33 -0.42
CA ASN A 84 -2.74 4.72 -0.82
C ASN A 84 -4.06 5.37 -0.37
N SER A 85 -3.99 6.43 0.42
CA SER A 85 -5.17 7.22 0.87
C SER A 85 -4.96 8.71 0.62
N LEU A 86 -6.04 9.50 0.60
CA LEU A 86 -6.01 10.96 0.50
C LEU A 86 -6.09 11.60 1.89
N GLY A 87 -5.41 12.72 2.09
CA GLY A 87 -5.52 13.56 3.28
C GLY A 87 -4.73 13.04 4.46
N VAL A 88 -5.40 12.44 5.44
CA VAL A 88 -4.81 12.02 6.72
C VAL A 88 -5.11 10.56 7.02
N ILE A 89 -4.39 9.98 7.97
CA ILE A 89 -4.74 8.67 8.53
C ILE A 89 -5.93 8.86 9.48
N ASP A 90 -7.11 8.42 9.05
CA ASP A 90 -8.32 8.43 9.87
C ASP A 90 -8.71 7.03 10.38
N ASN A 91 -9.71 6.98 11.27
CA ASN A 91 -10.18 5.71 11.81
C ASN A 91 -10.91 4.85 10.77
N MET A 92 -11.53 5.46 9.75
CA MET A 92 -12.26 4.72 8.72
C MET A 92 -11.30 3.89 7.87
N ALA A 93 -10.16 4.46 7.48
CA ALA A 93 -9.10 3.75 6.78
C ALA A 93 -8.52 2.60 7.63
N LEU A 94 -8.32 2.83 8.94
CA LEU A 94 -7.85 1.80 9.87
C LEU A 94 -8.85 0.65 10.02
N GLU A 95 -10.15 0.95 10.14
CA GLU A 95 -11.22 -0.05 10.22
C GLU A 95 -11.33 -0.87 8.94
N LYS A 96 -11.25 -0.21 7.77
CA LYS A 96 -11.24 -0.88 6.47
C LYS A 96 -10.05 -1.84 6.34
N LEU A 97 -8.85 -1.37 6.68
CA LEU A 97 -7.65 -2.21 6.68
C LEU A 97 -7.77 -3.39 7.65
N HIS A 98 -8.30 -3.16 8.86
CA HIS A 98 -8.54 -4.22 9.83
C HIS A 98 -9.50 -5.29 9.29
N TYR A 99 -10.63 -4.87 8.72
CA TYR A 99 -11.63 -5.78 8.17
C TYR A 99 -11.02 -6.70 7.10
N VAL A 100 -10.26 -6.12 6.16
CA VAL A 100 -9.66 -6.91 5.09
C VAL A 100 -8.55 -7.81 5.58
N THR A 101 -7.73 -7.34 6.53
CA THR A 101 -6.67 -8.15 7.15
C THR A 101 -7.26 -9.39 7.83
N LYS A 102 -8.36 -9.21 8.59
CA LYS A 102 -9.09 -10.30 9.24
C LYS A 102 -9.72 -11.27 8.24
N LEU A 103 -10.21 -10.78 7.11
CA LEU A 103 -10.75 -11.65 6.07
C LEU A 103 -9.64 -12.46 5.38
N THR A 104 -8.51 -11.80 5.09
CA THR A 104 -7.33 -12.43 4.50
C THR A 104 -6.81 -13.56 5.38
N GLU A 105 -6.79 -13.34 6.70
CA GLU A 105 -6.49 -14.37 7.70
C GLU A 105 -7.44 -15.55 7.61
N LYS A 106 -8.75 -15.31 7.61
CA LYS A 106 -9.76 -16.39 7.49
C LYS A 106 -9.63 -17.19 6.19
N ILE A 107 -9.34 -16.54 5.07
CA ILE A 107 -9.17 -17.20 3.77
C ILE A 107 -7.98 -18.15 3.82
N LYS A 108 -6.83 -17.66 4.31
CA LYS A 108 -5.60 -18.45 4.38
C LYS A 108 -5.78 -19.63 5.34
N VAL A 109 -6.33 -19.40 6.53
CA VAL A 109 -6.62 -20.46 7.51
C VAL A 109 -7.47 -21.56 6.87
N LYS A 110 -8.55 -21.21 6.16
CA LYS A 110 -9.40 -22.20 5.46
C LYS A 110 -8.69 -22.95 4.34
N ALA A 111 -7.79 -22.29 3.60
CA ALA A 111 -7.00 -22.95 2.56
C ALA A 111 -6.01 -24.00 3.12
N HIS A 112 -5.64 -23.86 4.40
CA HIS A 112 -4.74 -24.78 5.11
C HIS A 112 -5.44 -25.76 6.06
N MET A 113 -6.77 -25.77 6.16
CA MET A 113 -7.55 -26.67 7.04
C MET A 113 -7.42 -28.19 6.73
N ASN A 114 -6.53 -28.58 5.81
CA ASN A 114 -6.13 -29.97 5.61
C ASN A 114 -4.85 -30.34 6.39
N ASP A 115 -4.17 -29.39 7.04
CA ASP A 115 -2.97 -29.61 7.86
C ASP A 115 -3.17 -29.03 9.27
N ASP A 116 -3.11 -29.90 10.28
CA ASP A 116 -3.56 -29.69 11.67
C ASP A 116 -2.51 -28.96 12.56
N TYR A 117 -1.92 -27.86 12.06
CA TYR A 117 -0.84 -27.13 12.76
C TYR A 117 -1.24 -25.70 13.18
N ASP A 118 -0.88 -25.31 14.41
CA ASP A 118 -1.03 -23.95 14.95
C ASP A 118 0.03 -23.02 14.30
N ASP A 119 -0.37 -22.40 13.18
CA ASP A 119 0.50 -21.79 12.17
C ASP A 119 0.71 -20.27 12.36
N SER A 120 0.41 -19.70 13.53
CA SER A 120 0.40 -18.23 13.73
C SER A 120 1.75 -17.54 13.43
N ALA A 121 2.88 -18.22 13.68
CA ALA A 121 4.22 -17.70 13.40
C ALA A 121 4.61 -17.77 11.91
N GLU A 122 4.23 -18.84 11.21
CA GLU A 122 4.43 -18.95 9.77
C GLU A 122 3.50 -18.01 9.01
N PHE A 123 2.31 -17.78 9.55
CA PHE A 123 1.33 -16.82 9.07
C PHE A 123 1.91 -15.40 8.98
N MET A 124 2.58 -14.94 10.04
CA MET A 124 3.24 -13.63 10.06
C MET A 124 4.34 -13.50 8.99
N ARG A 125 4.99 -14.59 8.57
CA ARG A 125 6.06 -14.54 7.54
C ARG A 125 5.53 -14.28 6.13
N ILE A 126 4.24 -14.50 5.88
CA ILE A 126 3.65 -14.42 4.54
C ILE A 126 2.97 -13.08 4.29
N PHE A 127 2.65 -12.36 5.36
CA PHE A 127 2.14 -11.01 5.26
C PHE A 127 3.20 -10.08 4.66
N PRO A 128 2.80 -9.23 3.71
CA PRO A 128 3.74 -8.34 3.06
C PRO A 128 4.25 -7.29 4.05
N SER A 129 5.41 -6.69 3.76
CA SER A 129 5.73 -5.41 4.38
C SER A 129 4.69 -4.37 3.94
N PHE A 130 4.40 -3.40 4.80
CA PHE A 130 3.33 -2.45 4.57
C PHE A 130 3.87 -1.03 4.39
N ILE A 131 3.38 -0.32 3.38
CA ILE A 131 3.68 1.08 3.18
C ILE A 131 2.37 1.86 3.10
N TRP A 132 2.16 2.81 4.00
CA TRP A 132 1.07 3.77 3.89
C TRP A 132 1.53 5.00 3.12
N ALA A 133 0.99 5.20 1.92
CA ALA A 133 1.24 6.37 1.09
C ALA A 133 0.07 7.36 1.23
N VAL A 134 0.29 8.46 1.93
CA VAL A 134 -0.74 9.47 2.22
C VAL A 134 -0.60 10.62 1.23
N ARG A 135 -1.59 10.80 0.36
CA ARG A 135 -1.64 11.82 -0.70
C ARG A 135 -2.22 13.13 -0.21
N ASP A 136 -1.86 14.22 -0.89
CA ASP A 136 -2.38 15.56 -0.63
C ASP A 136 -2.26 15.91 0.87
N PHE A 137 -1.15 15.50 1.48
CA PHE A 137 -0.88 15.72 2.89
C PHE A 137 -0.57 17.21 3.10
N THR A 138 -1.36 17.87 3.93
CA THR A 138 -1.30 19.32 4.15
C THR A 138 -0.92 19.71 5.58
N LEU A 139 -0.73 18.72 6.46
CA LEU A 139 -0.36 18.97 7.85
C LEU A 139 1.16 19.07 8.01
N GLU A 140 1.60 19.82 9.01
CA GLU A 140 2.99 19.76 9.46
C GLU A 140 3.21 18.49 10.27
N LEU A 141 4.30 17.76 9.99
CA LEU A 141 4.72 16.61 10.79
C LEU A 141 5.36 17.08 12.10
N LYS A 142 4.52 17.56 13.03
CA LYS A 142 4.92 17.99 14.36
C LYS A 142 4.06 17.36 15.45
N ARG A 143 4.64 17.17 16.63
CA ARG A 143 3.95 16.80 17.86
C ARG A 143 4.38 17.76 18.96
N GLY A 144 3.55 18.77 19.23
CA GLY A 144 3.98 19.95 19.99
C GLY A 144 5.05 20.69 19.20
N ASP A 145 6.16 21.04 19.85
CA ASP A 145 7.28 21.76 19.20
C ASP A 145 8.29 20.83 18.50
N GLN A 146 8.11 19.51 18.59
CA GLN A 146 9.03 18.53 18.00
C GLN A 146 8.58 18.14 16.59
N THR A 147 9.48 18.29 15.61
CA THR A 147 9.30 17.69 14.28
C THR A 147 9.41 16.18 14.38
N ILE A 148 8.48 15.48 13.73
CA ILE A 148 8.44 14.02 13.67
C ILE A 148 8.58 13.55 12.21
N THR A 149 8.97 12.29 12.04
CA THR A 149 8.98 11.60 10.75
C THR A 149 7.59 11.10 10.36
N ALA A 150 7.40 10.78 9.07
CA ALA A 150 6.16 10.16 8.60
C ALA A 150 5.91 8.79 9.28
N ASP A 151 6.98 8.03 9.58
CA ASP A 151 6.86 6.75 10.29
C ASP A 151 6.39 6.96 11.74
N GLU A 152 6.89 7.97 12.44
CA GLU A 152 6.42 8.32 13.78
C GLU A 152 4.97 8.84 13.78
N TYR A 153 4.53 9.48 12.68
CA TYR A 153 3.14 9.82 12.47
C TYR A 153 2.27 8.56 12.36
N LEU A 154 2.67 7.57 11.56
CA LEU A 154 1.97 6.28 11.45
C LEU A 154 1.94 5.51 12.79
N GLU A 155 3.07 5.40 13.47
CA GLU A 155 3.13 4.73 14.79
C GLU A 155 2.31 5.49 15.84
N GLY A 156 2.21 6.81 15.71
CA GLY A 156 1.26 7.64 16.46
C GLY A 156 -0.19 7.26 16.20
N ALA A 157 -0.59 7.11 14.94
CA ALA A 157 -1.93 6.71 14.56
C ALA A 157 -2.29 5.29 15.03
N LEU A 158 -1.31 4.39 15.11
CA LEU A 158 -1.43 3.01 15.57
C LEU A 158 -1.27 2.85 17.10
N LYS A 159 -1.02 3.93 17.84
CA LYS A 159 -0.83 3.89 19.29
C LYS A 159 -2.10 3.40 20.00
N LEU A 160 -1.93 2.41 20.87
CA LEU A 160 -3.03 1.88 21.68
C LEU A 160 -3.36 2.81 22.85
N LYS A 161 -4.65 2.92 23.17
CA LYS A 161 -5.14 3.56 24.39
C LYS A 161 -5.07 2.59 25.56
N LYS A 162 -4.76 3.11 26.76
CA LYS A 162 -4.82 2.34 28.01
C LYS A 162 -6.27 2.20 28.49
N GLY A 163 -6.57 1.11 29.19
CA GLY A 163 -7.89 0.82 29.75
C GLY A 163 -8.56 -0.40 29.10
N TYR A 164 -9.71 -0.81 29.66
CA TYR A 164 -10.43 -2.03 29.29
C TYR A 164 -11.91 -1.78 28.96
N SER A 165 -12.31 -0.52 28.74
CA SER A 165 -13.69 -0.21 28.36
C SER A 165 -13.97 -0.66 26.93
N ALA A 166 -15.23 -0.93 26.60
CA ALA A 166 -15.64 -1.32 25.25
C ALA A 166 -15.18 -0.32 24.17
N ASN A 167 -15.22 0.98 24.48
CA ASN A 167 -14.76 2.03 23.56
C ASN A 167 -13.23 1.98 23.35
N VAL A 168 -12.46 1.67 24.39
CA VAL A 168 -11.01 1.50 24.28
C VAL A 168 -10.69 0.25 23.46
N GLU A 169 -11.42 -0.85 23.68
CA GLU A 169 -11.22 -2.08 22.91
C GLU A 169 -11.57 -1.89 21.44
N ASN A 170 -12.70 -1.27 21.11
CA ASN A 170 -13.09 -0.96 19.72
C ASN A 170 -12.04 -0.07 19.02
N PHE A 171 -11.45 0.89 19.73
CA PHE A 171 -10.37 1.74 19.21
C PHE A 171 -9.06 0.96 19.01
N ASN A 172 -8.72 0.08 19.93
CA ASN A 172 -7.46 -0.67 19.96
C ASN A 172 -7.45 -1.86 19.00
N LEU A 173 -8.59 -2.49 18.77
CA LEU A 173 -8.73 -3.70 17.95
C LEU A 173 -8.11 -3.55 16.55
N PRO A 174 -8.51 -2.57 15.71
CA PRO A 174 -7.93 -2.42 14.37
C PRO A 174 -6.42 -2.15 14.42
N ARG A 175 -5.97 -1.35 15.39
CA ARG A 175 -4.55 -0.99 15.58
C ARG A 175 -3.69 -2.18 15.97
N ARG A 176 -4.20 -3.03 16.88
CA ARG A 176 -3.52 -4.24 17.34
C ARG A 176 -3.35 -5.23 16.20
N PHE A 177 -4.40 -5.41 15.37
CA PHE A 177 -4.33 -6.24 14.16
C PHE A 177 -3.28 -5.73 13.19
N LEU A 178 -3.29 -4.45 12.83
CA LEU A 178 -2.33 -3.90 11.87
C LEU A 178 -0.89 -3.99 12.37
N ARG A 179 -0.65 -3.72 13.66
CA ARG A 179 0.67 -3.87 14.28
C ARG A 179 1.15 -5.32 14.31
N HIS A 180 0.23 -6.26 14.48
CA HIS A 180 0.54 -7.69 14.53
C HIS A 180 0.86 -8.25 13.14
N PHE A 181 0.00 -8.01 12.15
CA PHE A 181 0.11 -8.64 10.83
C PHE A 181 1.12 -7.98 9.92
N PHE A 182 1.19 -6.65 9.94
CA PHE A 182 2.19 -5.93 9.17
C PHE A 182 3.33 -5.59 10.11
N ALA A 183 4.23 -6.51 10.44
CA ALA A 183 5.30 -6.23 11.42
C ALA A 183 6.25 -5.12 10.94
N GLU A 184 6.60 -5.15 9.65
CA GLU A 184 7.38 -4.12 8.97
C GLU A 184 6.42 -3.10 8.32
N ARG A 185 6.46 -1.85 8.77
CA ARG A 185 5.57 -0.77 8.30
C ARG A 185 6.35 0.50 8.04
N ARG A 186 6.01 1.20 6.97
CA ARG A 186 6.57 2.51 6.61
C ARG A 186 5.46 3.47 6.23
N CYS A 187 5.74 4.75 6.31
CA CYS A 187 4.82 5.80 5.92
C CYS A 187 5.52 6.82 5.03
N PHE A 188 4.86 7.22 3.96
CA PHE A 188 5.27 8.31 3.08
C PHE A 188 4.10 9.28 2.96
N VAL A 189 4.35 10.56 3.23
CA VAL A 189 3.36 11.63 3.03
C VAL A 189 3.77 12.43 1.82
N PHE A 190 2.83 12.66 0.91
CA PHE A 190 3.07 13.36 -0.35
C PHE A 190 2.26 14.65 -0.35
N PRO A 191 2.89 15.81 -0.60
CA PRO A 191 2.13 17.02 -0.88
C PRO A 191 1.33 16.84 -2.17
N ARG A 192 0.46 17.80 -2.45
CA ARG A 192 -0.26 17.80 -3.72
C ARG A 192 0.76 17.97 -4.87
N PRO A 193 0.69 17.16 -5.94
CA PRO A 193 1.73 17.13 -6.96
C PRO A 193 1.76 18.35 -7.89
N ALA A 194 0.61 19.00 -8.12
CA ALA A 194 0.48 20.18 -8.98
C ALA A 194 -0.81 20.94 -8.63
N ASP A 195 -1.02 22.10 -9.25
CA ASP A 195 -2.26 22.85 -9.13
C ASP A 195 -3.48 22.10 -9.69
N VAL A 196 -4.66 22.36 -9.12
CA VAL A 196 -5.91 21.65 -9.42
C VAL A 196 -6.25 21.56 -10.92
N PRO A 197 -6.08 22.61 -11.75
CA PRO A 197 -6.35 22.54 -13.18
C PRO A 197 -5.45 21.52 -13.91
N ASP A 198 -4.21 21.38 -13.46
CA ASP A 198 -3.20 20.52 -14.05
C ASP A 198 -3.36 19.05 -13.61
N LEU A 199 -4.01 18.80 -12.47
CA LEU A 199 -4.24 17.45 -11.94
C LEU A 199 -4.98 16.51 -12.89
N LYS A 200 -5.78 17.04 -13.82
CA LYS A 200 -6.53 16.26 -14.81
C LYS A 200 -5.63 15.65 -15.90
N ASN A 201 -4.49 16.28 -16.17
CA ASN A 201 -3.55 15.90 -17.22
C ASN A 201 -2.19 15.50 -16.65
N MET A 202 -2.17 14.99 -15.41
CA MET A 202 -0.95 14.63 -14.68
C MET A 202 0.01 13.75 -15.47
N GLU A 203 -0.49 12.82 -16.30
CA GLU A 203 0.35 11.94 -17.13
C GLU A 203 1.17 12.69 -18.18
N LYS A 204 0.69 13.86 -18.62
CA LYS A 204 1.29 14.66 -19.68
C LYS A 204 1.94 15.93 -19.14
N LEU A 205 1.88 16.15 -17.83
CA LEU A 205 2.52 17.30 -17.21
C LEU A 205 4.04 17.09 -17.25
N PRO A 206 4.82 18.08 -17.69
CA PRO A 206 6.27 17.99 -17.59
C PRO A 206 6.72 18.12 -16.11
N GLU A 207 7.83 17.49 -15.72
CA GLU A 207 8.25 17.41 -14.31
C GLU A 207 8.45 18.79 -13.68
N GLU A 208 8.86 19.79 -14.46
CA GLU A 208 9.11 21.16 -13.99
C GLU A 208 7.84 21.87 -13.51
N LYS A 209 6.66 21.36 -13.87
CA LYS A 209 5.36 21.88 -13.38
C LYS A 209 4.90 21.23 -12.08
N LEU A 210 5.64 20.25 -11.57
CA LEU A 210 5.29 19.55 -10.35
C LEU A 210 5.93 20.21 -9.15
N ASP A 211 5.27 20.04 -8.02
CA ASP A 211 5.81 20.45 -6.75
C ASP A 211 7.17 19.75 -6.48
N PRO A 212 8.26 20.50 -6.23
CA PRO A 212 9.57 19.90 -6.04
C PRO A 212 9.65 18.96 -4.84
N LEU A 213 8.88 19.22 -3.78
CA LEU A 213 8.81 18.36 -2.60
C LEU A 213 8.06 17.06 -2.94
N PHE A 214 7.00 17.13 -3.76
CA PHE A 214 6.35 15.94 -4.30
C PHE A 214 7.34 15.07 -5.08
N LEU A 215 8.11 15.65 -6.00
CA LEU A 215 9.12 14.95 -6.80
C LEU A 215 10.18 14.28 -5.92
N GLN A 216 10.71 15.02 -4.93
CA GLN A 216 11.69 14.49 -3.99
C GLN A 216 11.12 13.31 -3.21
N GLN A 217 9.89 13.43 -2.70
CA GLN A 217 9.24 12.36 -1.94
C GLN A 217 8.98 11.12 -2.80
N SER A 218 8.57 11.30 -4.06
CA SER A 218 8.35 10.22 -5.02
C SER A 218 9.65 9.46 -5.32
N LYS A 219 10.77 10.16 -5.46
CA LYS A 219 12.11 9.57 -5.59
C LYS A 219 12.49 8.71 -4.39
N GLU A 220 12.33 9.24 -3.18
CA GLU A 220 12.63 8.52 -1.95
C GLU A 220 11.72 7.30 -1.74
N PHE A 221 10.43 7.42 -2.08
CA PHE A 221 9.49 6.30 -2.06
C PHE A 221 9.92 5.17 -2.99
N CYS A 222 10.22 5.48 -4.26
CA CYS A 222 10.61 4.46 -5.22
C CYS A 222 11.95 3.80 -4.85
N LYS A 223 12.93 4.60 -4.42
CA LYS A 223 14.20 4.09 -3.90
C LYS A 223 14.00 3.15 -2.71
N HIS A 224 13.08 3.49 -1.80
CA HIS A 224 12.73 2.61 -0.71
C HIS A 224 12.11 1.30 -1.22
N VAL A 225 11.10 1.36 -2.09
CA VAL A 225 10.46 0.16 -2.66
C VAL A 225 11.48 -0.75 -3.36
N HIS A 226 12.34 -0.20 -4.22
CA HIS A 226 13.35 -0.97 -4.95
C HIS A 226 14.43 -1.57 -4.04
N SER A 227 14.71 -0.96 -2.89
CA SER A 227 15.73 -1.47 -1.95
C SER A 227 15.16 -2.46 -0.93
N SER A 228 13.91 -2.26 -0.49
CA SER A 228 13.29 -3.03 0.58
C SER A 228 12.41 -4.18 0.09
N ALA A 229 11.96 -4.19 -1.17
CA ALA A 229 11.13 -5.25 -1.72
C ALA A 229 11.84 -6.60 -1.65
N LYS A 230 11.28 -7.52 -0.86
CA LYS A 230 11.76 -8.90 -0.72
C LYS A 230 11.13 -9.78 -1.82
N PRO A 231 11.81 -10.85 -2.27
CA PRO A 231 11.16 -11.87 -3.08
C PRO A 231 9.91 -12.41 -2.36
N LYS A 232 8.82 -12.64 -3.10
CA LYS A 232 7.60 -13.21 -2.50
C LYS A 232 7.87 -14.65 -2.07
N THR A 233 7.45 -15.00 -0.86
CA THR A 233 7.52 -16.37 -0.34
C THR A 233 6.14 -16.91 -0.01
N VAL A 234 5.98 -18.23 -0.13
CA VAL A 234 4.81 -19.00 0.29
C VAL A 234 5.10 -19.77 1.59
N PRO A 235 4.08 -20.35 2.26
CA PRO A 235 4.29 -21.31 3.35
C PRO A 235 5.41 -22.33 3.05
N GLY A 236 6.22 -22.61 4.08
CA GLY A 236 7.48 -23.35 4.00
C GLY A 236 8.69 -22.51 3.56
N GLY A 237 8.54 -21.19 3.40
CA GLY A 237 9.64 -20.27 3.07
C GLY A 237 10.17 -20.37 1.64
N ARG A 238 9.43 -21.04 0.75
CA ARG A 238 9.81 -21.19 -0.66
C ARG A 238 9.58 -19.87 -1.39
N THR A 239 10.57 -19.46 -2.18
CA THR A 239 10.46 -18.26 -3.02
C THR A 239 9.56 -18.56 -4.23
N VAL A 240 8.64 -17.65 -4.51
CA VAL A 240 7.76 -17.70 -5.68
C VAL A 240 8.56 -17.30 -6.91
N ILE A 241 8.53 -18.15 -7.92
CA ILE A 241 9.10 -17.88 -9.25
C ILE A 241 7.97 -17.81 -10.27
N GLY A 242 8.15 -17.01 -11.32
CA GLY A 242 7.30 -17.11 -12.49
C GLY A 242 7.56 -18.45 -13.17
N SER A 243 6.52 -19.24 -13.43
CA SER A 243 6.65 -20.43 -14.27
C SER A 243 6.89 -19.98 -15.72
N GLY A 244 8.15 -19.90 -16.12
CA GLY A 244 8.52 -19.92 -17.53
C GLY A 244 8.35 -21.34 -18.08
N GLN A 245 7.70 -21.47 -19.23
CA GLN A 245 7.94 -22.62 -20.11
C GLN A 245 9.40 -22.64 -20.54
#